data_AF-A0A6A2XZG8-F1
#
_entry.id   AF-A0A6A2XZG8-F1
#
_cell.length_a   1.000
_cell.length_b   1.000
_cell.length_c   1.000
_cell.angle_alpha   90.00
_cell.angle_beta   90.00
_cell.angle_gamma   90.00
#
_symmetry.space_group_name_H-M   'P 1'
#
loop_
_entity.id
_entity.type
_entity.pdbx_description
1 polymer ?
#
loop_
_entity_poly.entity_id
_entity_poly.type
_entity_poly.pdbx_seq_one_letter_code
_entity_poly.pdbx_strand_id
1 'polypeptide(L)'
;MSSFGPYWDHVLGYWKESLEHPERMLFLRYEVMKEETESCVKKLAKFFGYPFSLKEERERKIQEIIQLCSFESLSNLEGKVGDWRNYLSDEMGERLDNIVEEKLSGSGFTFLDK
;
A
#
# COMPACT_ATOMS: atom_id res chain seq x y z
N MET A 1 -17.69 6.56 16.82
CA MET A 1 -16.28 6.99 16.85
C MET A 1 -15.45 5.75 16.58
N SER A 2 -14.60 5.75 15.54
CA SER A 2 -13.76 4.58 15.26
C SER A 2 -12.85 4.33 16.47
N SER A 3 -12.64 3.06 16.84
CA SER A 3 -11.86 2.68 18.02
C SER A 3 -10.36 3.01 17.92
N PHE A 4 -9.91 3.52 16.77
CA PHE A 4 -8.50 3.78 16.52
C PHE A 4 -8.22 5.28 16.40
N GLY A 5 -9.12 6.12 15.89
CA GLY A 5 -8.91 7.56 15.72
C GLY A 5 -9.28 8.01 14.30
N PRO A 6 -9.12 9.30 13.96
CA PRO A 6 -9.35 9.76 12.59
C PRO A 6 -8.40 9.03 11.63
N TYR A 7 -8.95 8.42 10.58
CA TYR A 7 -8.18 7.62 9.60
C TYR A 7 -6.94 8.34 9.06
N TRP A 8 -7.01 9.66 8.92
CA TRP A 8 -5.91 10.50 8.43
C TRP A 8 -4.76 10.63 9.43
N ASP A 9 -5.03 10.67 10.73
CA ASP A 9 -4.01 10.87 11.77
C ASP A 9 -3.12 9.63 11.92
N HIS A 10 -3.73 8.46 12.15
CA HIS A 10 -3.64 7.36 11.18
C HIS A 10 -2.45 7.31 10.24
N VAL A 11 -2.82 7.41 8.97
CA VAL A 11 -1.94 7.26 7.82
C VAL A 11 -0.75 8.22 7.91
N LEU A 12 -0.99 9.48 8.29
CA LEU A 12 0.05 10.51 8.35
C LEU A 12 1.08 10.25 9.45
N GLY A 13 0.68 9.70 10.60
CA GLY A 13 1.58 9.33 11.68
C GLY A 13 2.58 8.26 11.23
N TYR A 14 2.08 7.16 10.66
CA TYR A 14 2.93 6.09 10.13
C TYR A 14 3.77 6.54 8.94
N TRP A 15 3.24 7.40 8.07
CA TRP A 15 4.01 7.95 6.96
C TRP A 15 5.19 8.79 7.44
N LYS A 16 4.98 9.73 8.37
CA LYS A 16 6.06 10.54 8.94
C LYS A 16 7.10 9.68 9.66
N GLU A 17 6.66 8.74 10.48
CA GLU A 17 7.55 7.82 11.20
C GLU A 17 8.39 6.97 10.22
N SER A 18 7.82 6.56 9.08
CA SER A 18 8.57 5.83 8.05
C SER A 18 9.64 6.66 7.34
N LEU A 19 9.48 8.00 7.31
CA LEU A 19 10.50 8.91 6.79
C LEU A 19 11.62 9.16 7.80
N GLU A 20 11.28 9.25 9.09
CA GLU A 20 12.24 9.48 10.17
C GLU A 20 13.02 8.22 10.54
N HIS A 21 12.38 7.05 10.47
CA HIS A 21 12.93 5.75 10.88
C HIS A 21 12.68 4.64 9.85
N PRO A 22 13.25 4.76 8.63
CA PRO A 22 13.02 3.82 7.53
C PRO A 22 13.52 2.39 7.81
N GLU A 23 14.41 2.20 8.79
CA GLU A 23 14.87 0.90 9.27
C GLU A 23 13.91 0.22 10.25
N ARG A 24 12.99 0.98 10.86
CA ARG A 24 12.00 0.47 11.83
C ARG A 24 10.61 0.36 11.24
N MET A 25 10.29 1.20 10.26
CA MET A 25 8.96 1.27 9.68
C MET A 25 9.01 1.33 8.16
N LEU A 26 8.41 0.33 7.52
CA LEU A 26 8.20 0.31 6.08
C LEU A 26 6.76 0.71 5.76
N PHE A 27 6.60 1.83 5.08
CA PHE A 27 5.31 2.28 4.56
C PHE A 27 5.12 1.82 3.11
N LEU A 28 4.02 1.12 2.84
CA LEU A 28 3.63 0.64 1.51
C LEU A 28 2.23 1.14 1.17
N ARG A 29 2.05 1.60 -0.07
CA ARG A 29 0.73 1.93 -0.63
C ARG A 29 0.15 0.71 -1.35
N TYR A 30 -1.14 0.47 -1.20
CA TYR A 30 -1.79 -0.73 -1.73
C TYR A 30 -1.82 -0.74 -3.26
N GLU A 31 -2.04 0.42 -3.86
CA GLU A 31 -2.09 0.61 -5.32
C GLU A 31 -0.74 0.27 -5.94
N VAL A 32 0.34 0.85 -5.41
CA VAL A 32 1.72 0.55 -5.84
C VAL A 32 2.07 -0.92 -5.61
N MET A 33 1.64 -1.50 -4.48
CA MET A 33 1.85 -2.93 -4.23
C MET A 33 1.15 -3.82 -5.27
N LYS A 34 -0.01 -3.41 -5.78
CA LYS A 34 -0.73 -4.17 -6.81
C LYS A 34 -0.11 -3.99 -8.20
N GLU A 35 0.39 -2.80 -8.52
CA GLU A 35 1.03 -2.50 -9.80
C GLU A 35 2.47 -3.06 -9.88
N GLU A 36 3.22 -2.96 -8.80
CA GLU A 36 4.63 -3.35 -8.70
C GLU A 36 4.88 -4.38 -7.59
N THR A 37 4.16 -5.49 -7.62
CA THR A 37 4.20 -6.53 -6.57
C THR A 37 5.61 -7.06 -6.31
N GLU A 38 6.38 -7.37 -7.36
CA GLU A 38 7.76 -7.88 -7.21
C GLU A 38 8.67 -6.89 -6.49
N SER A 39 8.58 -5.61 -6.85
CA SER A 39 9.36 -4.52 -6.25
C SER A 39 9.05 -4.41 -4.76
N CYS A 40 7.76 -4.47 -4.40
CA CYS A 40 7.31 -4.42 -3.01
C CYS A 40 7.78 -5.65 -2.21
N VAL A 41 7.73 -6.86 -2.79
CA VAL A 41 8.22 -8.09 -2.13
C VAL A 41 9.73 -8.03 -1.92
N LYS A 42 10.50 -7.52 -2.89
CA LYS A 42 11.95 -7.28 -2.73
C LYS A 42 12.23 -6.25 -1.63
N LYS A 43 11.46 -5.15 -1.59
CA LYS A 43 11.59 -4.11 -0.56
C LYS A 43 11.29 -4.66 0.83
N LEU A 44 10.26 -5.48 0.97
CA LEU A 44 9.91 -6.20 2.20
C LEU A 44 11.03 -7.13 2.66
N ALA A 45 11.53 -7.97 1.76
CA ALA A 45 12.60 -8.92 2.06
C ALA A 45 13.87 -8.19 2.55
N LYS A 46 14.24 -7.10 1.88
CA LYS A 46 15.34 -6.22 2.31
C LYS A 46 15.07 -5.60 3.69
N PHE A 47 13.85 -5.12 3.94
CA PHE A 47 13.47 -4.52 5.22
C PHE A 47 13.55 -5.51 6.39
N PHE A 48 13.16 -6.78 6.18
CA PHE A 48 13.32 -7.84 7.18
C PHE A 48 14.77 -8.32 7.37
N GLY A 49 15.73 -7.80 6.60
CA GLY A 49 17.13 -8.20 6.66
C GLY A 49 17.47 -9.46 5.85
N TYR A 50 16.56 -9.92 5.00
CA TYR A 50 16.72 -11.12 4.15
C TYR A 50 16.55 -10.76 2.67
N PRO A 51 17.42 -9.91 2.08
CA PRO A 51 17.31 -9.58 0.66
C PRO A 51 17.51 -10.81 -0.22
N PHE A 52 16.74 -10.91 -1.31
CA PHE A 52 16.88 -12.01 -2.27
C PHE A 52 18.27 -12.02 -2.91
N SER A 53 18.83 -13.21 -3.05
CA SER A 53 20.06 -13.45 -3.80
C SER A 53 19.80 -13.52 -5.30
N LEU A 54 20.83 -13.26 -6.12
CA LEU A 54 20.78 -13.44 -7.57
C LEU A 54 20.36 -14.85 -8.00
N LYS A 55 20.63 -15.86 -7.15
CA LYS A 55 20.21 -17.24 -7.40
C LYS A 55 18.69 -17.37 -7.26
N GLU A 56 18.12 -16.88 -6.16
CA GLU A 56 16.67 -16.92 -5.91
C GLU A 56 15.88 -16.11 -6.93
N GLU A 57 16.43 -14.98 -7.40
CA GLU A 57 15.83 -14.19 -8.48
C GLU A 57 15.81 -14.99 -9.80
N ARG A 58 16.90 -15.67 -10.16
CA ARG A 58 16.95 -16.54 -11.36
C ARG A 58 16.03 -17.74 -11.25
N GLU A 59 15.89 -18.30 -10.05
CA GLU A 59 14.99 -19.41 -9.75
C GLU A 59 13.52 -18.98 -9.64
N ARG A 60 13.22 -17.69 -9.83
CA ARG A 60 11.86 -17.11 -9.77
C ARG A 60 11.15 -17.34 -8.42
N LYS A 61 11.90 -17.40 -7.31
CA LYS A 61 11.34 -17.56 -5.96
C LYS A 61 10.37 -16.44 -5.56
N ILE A 62 10.60 -15.24 -6.08
CA ILE A 62 9.70 -14.10 -5.86
C ILE A 62 8.32 -14.37 -6.46
N GLN A 63 8.28 -14.93 -7.68
CA GLN A 63 7.03 -15.27 -8.36
C GLN A 63 6.29 -16.42 -7.65
N GLU A 64 7.01 -17.39 -7.10
CA GLU A 64 6.40 -18.44 -6.26
C GLU A 64 5.71 -17.83 -5.02
N ILE A 65 6.36 -16.88 -4.34
CA ILE A 65 5.79 -16.18 -3.18
C ILE A 65 4.55 -15.37 -3.57
N ILE A 66 4.64 -14.61 -4.68
CA ILE A 66 3.50 -13.83 -5.18
C ILE A 66 2.32 -14.74 -5.49
N GLN A 67 2.57 -15.88 -6.12
CA GLN A 67 1.52 -16.85 -6.44
C GLN A 67 0.89 -17.43 -5.17
N LEU A 68 1.70 -17.84 -4.19
CA LEU A 68 1.21 -18.37 -2.91
C LEU A 68 0.37 -17.35 -2.12
N CYS A 69 0.74 -16.07 -2.18
CA CYS A 69 0.04 -14.99 -1.49
C CYS A 69 -1.01 -14.29 -2.36
N SER A 70 -1.31 -14.84 -3.54
CA SER A 70 -2.31 -14.28 -4.45
C SER A 70 -3.73 -14.40 -3.87
N PHE A 71 -4.62 -13.51 -4.29
CA PHE A 71 -6.05 -13.58 -3.94
C PHE A 71 -6.70 -14.90 -4.37
N GLU A 72 -6.22 -15.53 -5.44
CA GLU A 72 -6.68 -16.85 -5.87
C GLU A 72 -6.30 -17.95 -4.87
N SER A 73 -5.12 -17.83 -4.25
CA SER A 73 -4.64 -18.78 -3.24
C SER A 73 -5.21 -18.50 -1.84
N LEU A 74 -5.48 -17.24 -1.54
CA LEU A 74 -6.16 -16.78 -0.32
C LEU A 74 -7.66 -16.70 -0.58
N SER A 75 -8.31 -17.87 -0.69
CA SER A 75 -9.74 -17.96 -0.92
C SER A 75 -10.54 -17.03 0.02
N ASN A 76 -11.41 -16.20 -0.57
CA ASN A 76 -12.39 -15.27 0.05
C ASN A 76 -12.07 -13.77 0.13
N LEU A 77 -11.09 -13.24 -0.60
CA LEU A 77 -10.87 -11.78 -0.69
C LEU A 77 -10.97 -11.28 -2.15
N GLU A 78 -12.05 -10.57 -2.49
CA GLU A 78 -12.14 -9.82 -3.75
C GLU A 78 -11.65 -8.38 -3.53
N GLY A 79 -10.38 -8.10 -3.85
CA GLY A 79 -9.77 -6.77 -3.75
C GLY A 79 -9.59 -6.10 -5.12
N LYS A 80 -10.53 -5.25 -5.53
CA LYS A 80 -10.43 -4.46 -6.78
C LYS A 80 -10.13 -2.98 -6.46
N VAL A 81 -9.01 -2.49 -6.99
CA VAL A 81 -8.65 -1.06 -6.90
C VAL A 81 -9.68 -0.26 -7.68
N GLY A 82 -10.20 0.81 -7.07
CA GLY A 82 -11.20 1.68 -7.69
C GLY A 82 -12.64 1.15 -7.63
N ASP A 83 -12.89 0.02 -6.97
CA ASP A 83 -14.22 -0.60 -6.89
C ASP A 83 -15.25 0.26 -6.16
N TRP A 84 -14.80 1.20 -5.34
CA TRP A 84 -15.65 2.21 -4.70
C TRP A 84 -16.54 2.98 -5.71
N ARG A 85 -16.10 3.12 -6.97
CA ARG A 85 -16.88 3.76 -8.06
C ARG A 85 -18.15 2.99 -8.43
N ASN A 86 -18.23 1.71 -8.11
CA ASN A 86 -19.44 0.90 -8.32
C ASN A 86 -20.49 1.12 -7.21
N TYR A 87 -20.10 1.74 -6.09
CA TYR A 87 -20.94 1.91 -4.90
C TYR A 87 -21.22 3.38 -4.57
N LEU A 88 -20.40 4.32 -5.05
CA LEU A 88 -20.52 5.76 -4.78
C LEU A 88 -20.90 6.51 -6.06
N SER A 89 -21.71 7.57 -5.92
CA SER A 89 -21.96 8.51 -7.01
C SER A 89 -20.75 9.40 -7.27
N ASP A 90 -20.68 9.99 -8.46
CA ASP A 90 -19.59 10.92 -8.82
C ASP A 90 -19.48 12.08 -7.82
N GLU A 91 -20.61 12.66 -7.39
CA GLU A 91 -20.64 13.72 -6.37
C GLU A 91 -20.05 13.26 -5.02
N MET A 92 -20.32 12.01 -4.61
CA MET A 92 -19.75 11.45 -3.39
C MET A 92 -18.24 11.19 -3.56
N GLY A 93 -17.81 10.79 -4.75
CA GLY A 93 -16.39 10.65 -5.13
C GLY A 93 -15.66 11.99 -5.04
N GLU A 94 -16.18 13.02 -5.70
CA GLU A 94 -15.61 14.37 -5.67
C GLU A 94 -15.54 14.94 -4.24
N ARG A 95 -16.56 14.68 -3.42
CA ARG A 95 -16.53 15.09 -2.01
C ARG A 95 -15.44 14.38 -1.22
N LEU A 96 -15.21 13.08 -1.46
CA LEU A 96 -14.11 12.34 -0.84
C LEU A 96 -12.76 12.85 -1.30
N ASP A 97 -12.59 13.12 -2.60
CA ASP A 97 -11.36 13.68 -3.16
C ASP A 97 -11.03 15.03 -2.50
N ASN A 98 -12.02 15.92 -2.35
CA ASN A 98 -11.85 17.19 -1.66
C ASN A 98 -11.43 17.03 -0.18
N ILE A 99 -12.01 16.06 0.53
CA ILE A 99 -11.63 15.77 1.93
C ILE A 99 -10.21 15.23 2.00
N VAL A 100 -9.82 14.34 1.07
CA VAL A 100 -8.47 13.80 0.98
C VAL A 100 -7.46 14.93 0.75
N GLU A 101 -7.70 15.78 -0.25
CA GLU A 101 -6.84 16.92 -0.56
C GLU A 101 -6.73 17.87 0.62
N GLU A 102 -7.83 18.23 1.28
CA GLU A 102 -7.78 19.08 2.48
C GLU A 102 -6.92 18.47 3.58
N LYS A 103 -7.10 17.18 3.88
CA LYS A 103 -6.42 16.49 4.99
C LYS A 103 -4.96 16.18 4.70
N LEU A 104 -4.60 15.98 3.43
CA LEU A 104 -3.24 15.69 3.02
C LEU A 104 -2.46 16.94 2.60
N SER A 105 -3.14 18.06 2.34
CA SER A 105 -2.49 19.31 1.97
C SER A 105 -1.44 19.73 3.01
N GLY A 106 -0.26 20.11 2.54
CA GLY A 106 0.86 20.52 3.40
C GLY A 106 1.56 19.39 4.14
N SER A 107 1.08 18.15 4.07
CA SER A 107 1.79 17.00 4.64
C SER A 107 2.98 16.56 3.79
N GLY A 108 2.90 16.72 2.46
CA GLY A 108 3.86 16.16 1.50
C GLY A 108 3.54 14.72 1.08
N PHE A 109 2.48 14.12 1.62
CA PHE A 109 1.98 12.80 1.24
C PHE A 109 0.94 12.92 0.12
N THR A 110 1.12 12.15 -0.96
CA THR A 110 0.11 11.99 -2.03
C THR A 110 -0.17 10.51 -2.28
N PHE A 111 -1.43 10.18 -2.56
CA PHE A 111 -1.83 8.80 -2.86
C PHE A 111 -1.36 8.32 -4.25
N LEU A 112 -1.14 9.25 -5.19
CA LEU A 112 -0.61 8.97 -6.51
C LEU A 112 0.66 9.81 -6.70
N ASP A 113 1.75 9.15 -7.06
CA ASP A 113 2.87 9.86 -7.68
C ASP A 113 2.43 10.10 -9.13
N LYS A 114 2.29 11.38 -9.52
CA LYS A 114 1.94 11.75 -10.91
C LYS A 114 3.09 11.47 -11.86
#